data_AF-A0A946ABR6-F1
#
_entry.id   AF-A0A946ABR6-F1
#
_cell.length_a   1.000
_cell.length_b   1.000
_cell.length_c   1.000
_cell.angle_alpha   90.00
_cell.angle_beta   90.00
_cell.angle_gamma   90.00
#
_symmetry.space_group_name_H-M   'P 1'
#
loop_
_entity.id
_entity.type
_entity.pdbx_description
1 polymer ?
#
loop_
_entity_poly.entity_id
_entity_poly.type
_entity_poly.pdbx_seq_one_letter_code
_entity_poly.pdbx_strand_id
1 'polypeptide(L)'
;MPQDRLIDLLSHDKMPVIVADAACHAELHRGLEDLVTLSLLPEPFDPAVEFPGLPDPDVAGSIIFTSGSTGASKGIVHSQSGLPR
;
A
#
# COMPACT_ATOMS: atom_id res chain seq x y z
N MET A 1 2.22 -11.71 -9.52
CA MET A 1 1.34 -10.94 -10.43
C MET A 1 2.17 -10.51 -11.63
N PRO A 2 1.63 -10.37 -12.86
CA PRO A 2 2.41 -9.84 -13.97
C PRO A 2 2.99 -8.46 -13.66
N GLN A 3 4.23 -8.20 -14.04
CA GLN A 3 4.96 -6.98 -13.69
C GLN A 3 4.30 -5.71 -14.26
N ASP A 4 3.79 -5.76 -15.49
CA ASP A 4 3.07 -4.64 -16.11
C ASP A 4 1.84 -4.24 -15.30
N ARG A 5 1.11 -5.23 -14.76
CA ARG A 5 -0.07 -4.98 -13.92
C ARG A 5 0.30 -4.34 -12.58
N LEU A 6 1.49 -4.62 -12.06
CA LEU A 6 1.99 -4.00 -10.83
C LEU A 6 2.35 -2.54 -11.10
N ILE A 7 3.08 -2.29 -12.19
CA ILE A 7 3.44 -0.94 -12.64
C ILE A 7 2.18 -0.10 -12.92
N ASP A 8 1.16 -0.67 -13.58
CA ASP A 8 -0.14 -0.01 -13.82
C ASP A 8 -0.89 0.34 -12.53
N LEU A 9 -0.76 -0.46 -11.49
CA LEU A 9 -1.37 -0.17 -10.19
C LEU A 9 -0.60 0.94 -9.47
N LEU A 10 0.73 0.91 -9.56
CA LEU A 10 1.63 1.85 -8.91
C LEU A 10 1.75 3.20 -9.61
N SER A 11 1.44 3.28 -10.90
CA SER A 11 1.36 4.53 -11.66
C SER A 11 0.18 5.42 -11.24
N HIS A 12 -0.67 4.95 -10.32
CA HIS A 12 -1.59 5.82 -9.61
C HIS A 12 -0.77 6.75 -8.71
N ASP A 13 -0.77 8.06 -9.01
CA ASP A 13 -0.04 9.17 -8.37
C ASP A 13 -0.20 9.35 -6.85
N LYS A 14 -0.78 8.38 -6.13
CA LYS A 14 -1.21 8.50 -4.73
C LYS A 14 -0.55 7.50 -3.78
N MET A 15 0.50 6.79 -4.19
CA MET A 15 1.23 5.86 -3.33
C MET A 15 2.62 6.42 -2.96
N PRO A 16 2.70 7.28 -1.93
CA PRO A 16 3.96 7.90 -1.52
C PRO A 16 4.90 6.93 -0.80
N VAL A 17 4.44 5.74 -0.40
CA VAL A 17 5.28 4.74 0.29
C VAL A 17 4.83 3.36 -0.15
N ILE A 18 5.79 2.50 -0.48
CA ILE A 18 5.53 1.08 -0.77
C ILE A 18 6.36 0.23 0.16
N VAL A 19 5.73 -0.75 0.78
CA VAL A 19 6.39 -1.69 1.69
C VAL A 19 6.48 -3.04 0.99
N ALA A 20 7.71 -3.55 0.86
CA ALA A 20 8.01 -4.77 0.10
C ALA A 20 9.06 -5.63 0.82
N ASP A 21 9.08 -6.93 0.56
CA ASP A 21 10.24 -7.76 0.93
C ASP A 21 11.41 -7.53 -0.04
N ALA A 22 12.57 -8.14 0.24
CA ALA A 22 13.77 -7.98 -0.59
C ALA A 22 13.59 -8.48 -2.03
N ALA A 23 12.75 -9.50 -2.26
CA ALA A 23 12.51 -10.05 -3.59
C ALA A 23 11.66 -9.09 -4.43
N CYS A 24 10.55 -8.62 -3.88
CA CYS A 24 9.69 -7.60 -4.50
C CYS A 24 10.46 -6.29 -4.71
N HIS A 25 11.30 -5.88 -3.75
CA HIS A 25 12.15 -4.69 -3.87
C HIS A 25 13.07 -4.76 -5.09
N ALA A 26 13.69 -5.92 -5.30
CA ALA A 26 14.54 -6.18 -6.45
C ALA A 26 13.78 -6.24 -7.79
N GLU A 27 12.45 -6.29 -7.81
CA GLU A 27 11.64 -6.18 -9.04
C GLU A 27 11.07 -4.76 -9.26
N LEU A 28 10.85 -4.02 -8.17
CA LEU A 28 10.18 -2.72 -8.12
C LEU A 28 11.11 -1.51 -8.26
N HIS A 29 12.43 -1.70 -8.23
CA HIS A 29 13.46 -0.64 -8.28
C HIS A 29 13.37 0.33 -9.48
N ARG A 30 12.48 0.10 -10.47
CA ARG A 30 12.26 1.03 -11.58
C ARG A 30 11.03 1.91 -11.31
N GLY A 31 11.27 3.16 -10.93
CA GLY A 31 10.28 4.24 -11.00
C GLY A 31 9.51 4.57 -9.72
N LEU A 32 9.96 4.09 -8.56
CA LEU A 32 9.37 4.40 -7.26
C LEU A 32 10.39 5.12 -6.39
N GLU A 33 10.04 6.33 -5.94
CA GLU A 33 10.96 7.17 -5.17
C GLU A 33 11.07 6.73 -3.70
N ASP A 34 10.01 6.13 -3.14
CA ASP A 34 9.89 5.81 -1.70
C ASP A 34 9.50 4.33 -1.46
N LEU A 35 10.45 3.43 -1.73
CA LEU A 35 10.28 1.99 -1.56
C LEU A 35 11.01 1.50 -0.30
N VAL A 36 10.27 0.94 0.65
CA VAL A 36 10.76 0.46 1.95
C VAL A 36 10.85 -1.06 1.96
N THR A 37 12.04 -1.58 2.25
CA THR A 37 12.25 -3.04 2.41
C THR A 37 11.95 -3.47 3.84
N LEU A 38 11.02 -4.40 4.03
CA LEU A 38 10.58 -4.94 5.32
C LEU A 38 11.75 -5.41 6.20
N SER A 39 12.72 -6.12 5.63
CA SER A 39 13.89 -6.64 6.37
C SER A 39 14.89 -5.57 6.79
N LEU A 40 14.73 -4.33 6.32
CA LEU A 40 15.56 -3.19 6.67
C LEU A 40 14.85 -2.23 7.64
N LEU A 41 13.61 -2.56 8.05
CA LEU A 41 12.92 -1.80 9.08
C LEU A 41 13.70 -1.92 10.40
N PRO A 42 13.89 -0.82 11.14
CA PRO A 42 14.62 -0.84 12.38
C PRO A 42 13.90 -1.70 13.42
N GLU A 43 14.63 -2.66 13.99
CA GLU A 43 14.25 -3.30 15.25
C GLU A 43 15.11 -2.71 16.39
N PRO A 44 14.53 -2.47 17.58
CA PRO A 44 13.15 -2.79 17.99
C PRO A 44 12.13 -1.72 17.60
N PHE A 45 10.86 -2.13 17.46
CA PHE A 45 9.71 -1.24 17.52
C PHE A 45 9.74 -0.48 18.85
N ASP A 46 9.73 0.85 18.81
CA ASP A 46 9.65 1.68 20.01
C ASP A 46 8.18 1.78 20.46
N PRO A 47 7.78 1.12 21.57
CA PRO A 47 6.41 1.17 22.05
C PRO A 47 6.03 2.55 22.59
N ALA A 48 6.99 3.47 22.76
CA ALA A 48 6.74 4.85 23.13
C ALA A 48 6.30 5.73 21.95
N VAL A 49 6.35 5.22 20.71
CA VAL A 49 5.78 5.92 19.54
C VAL A 49 4.26 5.96 19.69
N GLU A 50 3.75 7.14 20.01
CA GLU A 50 2.32 7.40 20.03
C GLU A 50 1.81 7.54 18.59
N PHE A 51 0.90 6.66 18.20
CA PHE A 51 0.12 6.85 16.99
C PHE A 51 -0.97 7.90 17.23
N PRO A 52 -1.36 8.65 16.18
CA PRO A 52 -2.57 9.47 16.25
C PRO A 52 -3.75 8.62 16.75
N GLY A 53 -4.66 9.24 17.47
CA GLY A 53 -5.90 8.59 17.91
C GLY A 53 -6.67 7.98 16.74
N LEU A 54 -7.61 7.08 17.05
CA LEU A 54 -8.42 6.41 16.03
C LEU A 54 -9.01 7.43 15.06
N PRO A 55 -8.83 7.23 13.74
CA PRO A 55 -9.35 8.16 12.76
C PRO A 55 -10.88 8.07 12.69
N ASP A 56 -11.53 9.06 12.07
CA ASP A 56 -12.98 9.05 11.85
C ASP A 56 -13.41 7.71 11.20
N PRO A 57 -14.44 7.03 11.73
CA PRO A 57 -14.84 5.71 11.23
C PRO A 57 -15.21 5.67 9.74
N ASP A 58 -15.57 6.81 9.14
CA ASP A 58 -15.96 6.90 7.74
C ASP A 58 -14.77 7.18 6.79
N VAL A 59 -13.55 7.41 7.32
CA VAL A 59 -12.36 7.53 6.47
C VAL A 59 -11.93 6.18 5.89
N ALA A 60 -11.24 6.23 4.74
CA ALA A 60 -10.69 5.05 4.09
C ALA A 60 -9.74 4.28 5.04
N GLY A 61 -10.08 3.04 5.35
CA GLY A 61 -9.24 2.10 6.08
C GLY A 61 -8.43 1.17 5.15
N SER A 62 -8.96 0.85 3.97
CA SER A 62 -8.21 0.13 2.93
C SER A 62 -8.73 0.45 1.53
N ILE A 63 -7.87 0.26 0.52
CA ILE A 63 -8.27 0.27 -0.89
C ILE A 63 -7.81 -1.05 -1.51
N ILE A 64 -8.75 -1.81 -2.06
CA ILE A 64 -8.45 -3.06 -2.77
C ILE A 64 -8.66 -2.84 -4.27
N PHE A 65 -7.60 -3.05 -5.04
CA PHE A 65 -7.68 -2.96 -6.50
C PHE A 65 -8.17 -4.26 -7.11
N THR A 66 -9.12 -4.12 -8.04
CA THR A 66 -9.68 -5.24 -8.80
C THR A 66 -9.46 -5.01 -10.29
N SER A 67 -9.41 -6.11 -11.06
CA SER A 67 -9.38 -6.01 -12.52
C SER A 67 -10.66 -5.36 -13.02
N GLY A 68 -10.55 -4.17 -13.60
CA GLY A 68 -11.67 -3.54 -14.28
C GLY A 68 -11.98 -4.27 -15.58
N SER A 69 -13.25 -4.53 -15.86
CA SER A 69 -13.70 -5.09 -17.14
C SER A 69 -13.41 -4.16 -18.34
N THR A 70 -13.10 -2.89 -18.08
CA THR A 70 -12.83 -1.83 -19.07
C THR A 70 -11.35 -1.48 -19.19
N GLY A 71 -10.44 -2.37 -18.78
CA GLY A 71 -8.99 -2.21 -18.91
C GLY A 71 -8.31 -1.72 -17.62
N ALA A 72 -8.60 -0.49 -17.17
CA ALA A 72 -7.97 0.07 -15.98
C ALA A 72 -8.44 -0.59 -14.67
N SER A 73 -7.52 -0.82 -13.73
CA SER A 73 -7.84 -1.31 -12.39
C SER A 73 -8.73 -0.31 -11.64
N LYS A 74 -9.71 -0.82 -10.89
CA LYS A 74 -10.59 0.00 -10.05
C LYS A 74 -10.28 -0.25 -8.58
N GLY A 75 -10.11 0.83 -7.80
CA GLY A 75 -9.95 0.76 -6.35
C GLY A 75 -11.31 0.72 -5.65
N ILE A 76 -11.56 -0.34 -4.88
CA ILE A 76 -12.69 -0.43 -3.95
C ILE A 76 -12.22 0.14 -2.62
N VAL A 77 -12.88 1.19 -2.15
CA VAL A 77 -12.56 1.85 -0.88
C VAL A 77 -13.44 1.26 0.22
N HIS A 78 -12.82 0.79 1.30
CA HIS A 78 -13.51 0.41 2.53
C HIS A 78 -13.22 1.44 3.61
N SER A 79 -14.26 1.93 4.29
CA SER A 79 -14.10 2.76 5.48
C SER A 79 -13.54 1.94 6.65
N GLN A 80 -13.02 2.62 7.67
CA GLN A 80 -12.61 1.95 8.92
C GLN A 80 -13.76 1.17 9.57
N SER A 81 -14.98 1.71 9.57
CA SER A 81 -16.18 1.03 10.06
C SER A 81 -16.62 -0.18 9.24
N GLY A 82 -16.25 -0.22 7.95
CA GLY A 82 -16.63 -1.29 7.02
C GLY A 82 -15.68 -2.48 6.99
N LEU A 83 -14.57 -2.43 7.72
CA LEU A 83 -13.61 -3.53 7.80
C LEU A 83 -14.02 -4.56 8.85
N PRO A 84 -13.82 -5.87 8.59
CA PRO A 84 -14.01 -6.89 9.61
C PRO A 84 -13.01 -6.66 10.76
N ARG A 85 -13.49 -6.81 12.00
CA ARG A 85 -12.68 -6.70 13.22
C ARG A 85 -11.87 -7.97 13.48
#